data_AF-A0AAY4E652-F1
#
_entry.id   AF-A0AAY4E652-F1
#
_cell.length_a   1.000
_cell.length_b   1.000
_cell.length_c   1.000
_cell.angle_alpha   90.00
_cell.angle_beta   90.00
_cell.angle_gamma   90.00
#
_symmetry.space_group_name_H-M   'P 1'
#
loop_
_entity.id
_entity.type
_entity.pdbx_description
1 polymer ?
#
loop_
_entity_poly.entity_id
_entity_poly.type
_entity_poly.pdbx_seq_one_letter_code
_entity_poly.pdbx_strand_id
1 'polypeptide(L)'
;MPCDPPSPANVGPRSWLEETPVNVGPRSWLEDTLRSVRRAERLVRDAHSAKLESFGRGPSGDEGPRPATAGAPVRVLVFKTHLRTFLMASCEFTTRFLTAVPPPFLRDRCAQDSAGLAACYTRGVRAAEGRLRRQAARVAAESTKLRREREHVEKMLRSLRRAALANRKGAEGRTWRPPATETGRDGADHLLEVEKQDLKELKLQMESTLRDTLTQLQALSRCSGQLLAAAAERSRVLDLLPNSSGSPTVRGQTPEDPDPAGPFTPECKQVLESTKMVISQSESLREDVRQKIGAAIARQRAAHHLVNEGLGTKIAETIRLQVHRLSFASRERCSPLATAMGPVSSGDLFCREKLDRPLVEAYQRHPAPKLPEPSDITQGMAVLRHHLDSSEKELAELRGVRLQLVEDLHGKKAAARVDSSIIRLRRRLVQPMPLYVQIATGQHT
;
A
#
# COMPACT_ATOMS: atom_id res chain seq x y z
N MET A 1 -52.21 3.96 -29.20
CA MET A 1 -51.41 5.18 -29.36
C MET A 1 -50.31 5.16 -28.32
N PRO A 2 -49.08 4.78 -28.71
CA PRO A 2 -47.93 4.70 -27.83
C PRO A 2 -47.28 6.08 -27.69
N CYS A 3 -46.73 6.40 -26.52
CA CYS A 3 -45.81 7.52 -26.37
C CYS A 3 -44.48 6.92 -25.90
N ASP A 4 -43.52 6.94 -26.83
CA ASP A 4 -42.16 6.47 -26.63
C ASP A 4 -41.42 7.32 -25.58
N PRO A 5 -40.49 6.73 -24.81
CA PRO A 5 -39.47 7.48 -24.09
C PRO A 5 -38.33 7.88 -25.04
N PRO A 6 -37.82 9.12 -25.01
CA PRO A 6 -36.67 9.49 -25.82
C PRO A 6 -35.38 8.91 -25.23
N SER A 7 -34.61 8.24 -26.08
CA SER A 7 -33.21 7.83 -25.85
C SER A 7 -32.25 9.01 -26.12
N PRO A 8 -30.98 8.92 -25.68
CA PRO A 8 -30.16 10.08 -25.29
C PRO A 8 -29.50 10.76 -26.49
N ALA A 9 -29.55 12.10 -26.50
CA ALA A 9 -28.76 12.90 -27.40
C ALA A 9 -27.29 12.96 -26.95
N ASN A 10 -26.46 12.57 -27.90
CA ASN A 10 -25.01 12.63 -27.95
C ASN A 10 -24.55 14.11 -27.91
N VAL A 11 -23.81 14.51 -26.86
CA VAL A 11 -23.04 15.78 -26.87
C VAL A 11 -21.64 15.47 -26.35
N GLY A 12 -20.67 15.55 -27.26
CA GLY A 12 -19.24 15.43 -26.97
C GLY A 12 -18.71 16.54 -26.05
N PRO A 13 -17.47 16.42 -25.59
CA PRO A 13 -16.92 17.26 -24.53
C PRO A 13 -16.67 18.69 -25.05
N ARG A 14 -17.45 19.65 -24.56
CA ARG A 14 -17.13 21.07 -24.69
C ARG A 14 -15.96 21.40 -23.76
N SER A 15 -14.91 21.89 -24.39
CA SER A 15 -13.73 22.55 -23.83
C SER A 15 -14.11 23.66 -22.84
N TRP A 16 -13.76 23.48 -21.57
CA TRP A 16 -13.68 24.58 -20.61
C TRP A 16 -12.24 25.09 -20.57
N LEU A 17 -11.96 26.09 -21.41
CA LEU A 17 -10.84 27.03 -21.22
C LEU A 17 -11.43 28.43 -21.46
N GLU A 18 -12.20 28.89 -20.49
CA GLU A 18 -12.37 30.32 -20.25
C GLU A 18 -11.65 30.63 -18.94
N GLU A 19 -10.37 31.00 -19.07
CA GLU A 19 -9.61 31.58 -17.99
C GLU A 19 -10.19 32.96 -17.68
N THR A 20 -11.06 33.05 -16.67
CA THR A 20 -11.34 34.33 -16.03
C THR A 20 -10.09 34.76 -15.26
N PRO A 21 -9.44 35.89 -15.57
CA PRO A 21 -8.29 36.35 -14.80
C PRO A 21 -8.74 36.66 -13.38
N VAL A 22 -8.19 35.93 -12.42
CA VAL A 22 -8.34 36.20 -10.99
C VAL A 22 -7.75 37.58 -10.73
N ASN A 23 -8.61 38.59 -10.58
CA ASN A 23 -8.19 39.95 -10.30
C ASN A 23 -7.76 40.04 -8.83
N VAL A 24 -6.50 39.72 -8.56
CA VAL A 24 -5.89 39.86 -7.22
C VAL A 24 -5.53 41.33 -7.01
N GLY A 25 -6.46 42.05 -6.40
CA GLY A 25 -6.22 43.40 -5.87
C GLY A 25 -6.46 44.56 -6.86
N PRO A 26 -6.36 45.81 -6.37
CA PRO A 26 -6.59 47.00 -7.19
C PRO A 26 -5.58 47.07 -8.36
N ARG A 27 -6.02 47.51 -9.55
CA ARG A 27 -5.15 47.66 -10.74
C ARG A 27 -3.88 48.48 -10.48
N SER A 28 -3.88 49.36 -9.49
CA SER A 28 -2.72 50.13 -9.05
C SER A 28 -1.55 49.24 -8.59
N TRP A 29 -1.80 48.03 -8.06
CA TRP A 29 -0.74 47.12 -7.60
C TRP A 29 0.05 46.52 -8.75
N LEU A 30 -0.63 46.18 -9.84
CA LEU A 30 0.03 45.70 -11.05
C LEU A 30 0.89 46.81 -11.67
N GLU A 31 0.37 48.03 -11.73
CA GLU A 31 1.12 49.18 -12.24
C GLU A 31 2.32 49.57 -11.37
N ASP A 32 2.19 49.49 -10.05
CA ASP A 32 3.28 49.75 -9.11
C ASP A 32 4.36 48.65 -9.21
N THR A 33 3.96 47.39 -9.37
CA THR A 33 4.88 46.27 -9.59
C THR A 33 5.64 46.44 -10.91
N LEU A 34 4.94 46.80 -11.99
CA LEU A 34 5.57 47.06 -13.30
C LEU A 34 6.50 48.29 -13.25
N ARG A 35 6.14 49.34 -12.51
CA ARG A 35 7.03 50.50 -12.29
C ARG A 35 8.27 50.11 -11.50
N SER A 36 8.14 49.24 -10.51
CA SER A 36 9.27 48.74 -9.71
C SER A 36 10.22 47.87 -10.54
N VAL A 37 9.68 46.97 -11.37
CA VAL A 37 10.46 46.14 -12.31
C VAL A 37 11.21 47.02 -13.32
N ARG A 38 10.54 47.99 -13.95
CA ARG A 38 11.19 48.92 -14.89
C ARG A 38 12.26 49.80 -14.23
N ARG A 39 12.08 50.16 -12.95
CA ARG A 39 13.11 50.88 -12.18
C ARG A 39 14.32 49.98 -11.91
N ALA A 40 14.11 48.72 -11.54
CA ALA A 40 15.18 47.76 -11.34
C ALA A 40 15.97 47.51 -12.65
N GLU A 41 15.30 47.38 -13.78
CA GLU A 41 15.95 47.22 -15.09
C GLU A 41 16.82 48.42 -15.49
N ARG A 42 16.36 49.65 -15.20
CA ARG A 42 17.18 50.85 -15.44
C ARG A 42 18.42 50.86 -14.56
N LEU A 43 18.29 50.56 -13.27
CA LEU A 43 19.43 50.50 -12.36
C LEU A 43 20.46 49.45 -12.76
N VAL A 44 20.02 48.30 -13.30
CA VAL A 44 20.93 47.27 -13.83
C VAL A 44 21.65 47.76 -15.09
N ARG A 45 20.94 48.46 -15.99
CA ARG A 45 21.56 49.07 -17.18
C ARG A 45 22.59 50.14 -16.83
N ASP A 46 22.26 51.03 -15.89
CA ASP A 46 23.15 52.11 -15.45
C ASP A 46 24.39 51.56 -14.72
N ALA A 47 24.24 50.46 -13.96
CA ALA A 47 25.36 49.77 -13.34
C ALA A 47 26.28 49.08 -14.37
N HIS A 48 25.72 48.59 -15.47
CA HIS A 48 26.50 47.99 -16.56
C HIS A 48 27.24 49.04 -17.40
N SER A 49 26.67 50.22 -17.63
CA SER A 49 27.36 51.32 -18.32
C SER A 49 28.48 51.91 -17.46
N ALA A 50 28.25 52.11 -16.16
CA ALA A 50 29.26 52.62 -15.23
C ALA A 50 30.49 51.68 -15.10
N LYS A 51 30.30 50.37 -15.29
CA LYS A 51 31.37 49.36 -15.24
C LYS A 51 32.21 49.30 -16.53
N LEU A 52 31.70 49.82 -17.64
CA LEU A 52 32.43 49.92 -18.91
C LEU A 52 33.27 51.21 -18.98
N GLU A 53 32.86 52.29 -18.30
CA GLU A 53 33.63 53.54 -18.26
C GLU A 53 34.85 53.48 -17.32
N SER A 54 34.90 52.53 -16.37
CA SER A 54 35.98 52.44 -15.38
C SER A 54 37.24 51.69 -15.83
N PHE A 55 37.33 51.22 -17.09
CA PHE A 55 38.47 50.45 -17.61
C PHE A 55 39.42 51.24 -18.53
N GLY A 56 39.25 52.55 -18.68
CA GLY A 56 40.07 53.37 -19.59
C GLY A 56 40.90 54.46 -18.90
N ARG A 57 41.97 54.10 -18.16
CA ARG A 57 43.19 54.93 -17.97
C ARG A 57 44.24 54.23 -17.09
N GLY A 58 45.34 53.76 -17.69
CA GLY A 58 46.64 53.58 -17.03
C GLY A 58 47.36 54.93 -16.84
N PRO A 59 48.49 55.02 -16.09
CA PRO A 59 49.84 54.59 -16.53
C PRO A 59 50.65 53.83 -15.43
N SER A 60 51.51 52.82 -15.67
CA SER A 60 52.85 52.69 -16.31
C SER A 60 54.09 52.99 -15.43
N GLY A 61 54.96 51.97 -15.26
CA GLY A 61 56.41 52.03 -14.93
C GLY A 61 56.80 52.04 -13.44
N ASP A 62 57.90 51.46 -12.94
CA ASP A 62 58.95 50.56 -13.48
C ASP A 62 59.87 50.11 -12.30
N GLU A 63 60.68 49.06 -12.53
CA GLU A 63 61.94 48.66 -11.87
C GLU A 63 62.01 47.97 -10.46
N GLY A 64 62.75 46.84 -10.42
CA GLY A 64 63.19 46.04 -9.25
C GLY A 64 64.52 46.56 -8.64
N PRO A 65 65.48 45.74 -8.14
CA PRO A 65 65.57 44.26 -8.04
C PRO A 65 66.03 43.70 -6.65
N ARG A 66 66.10 42.36 -6.56
CA ARG A 66 66.67 41.51 -5.46
C ARG A 66 68.22 41.44 -5.50
N PRO A 67 68.84 40.89 -4.43
CA PRO A 67 69.60 39.64 -4.62
C PRO A 67 69.51 38.58 -3.48
N ALA A 68 70.02 37.38 -3.81
CA ALA A 68 70.14 36.13 -3.02
C ALA A 68 71.26 36.19 -1.95
N THR A 69 71.51 35.25 -1.01
CA THR A 69 71.91 33.83 -1.23
C THR A 69 72.06 33.06 0.12
N ALA A 70 71.76 31.74 0.08
CA ALA A 70 72.36 30.57 0.77
C ALA A 70 72.39 30.38 2.32
N GLY A 71 72.11 29.13 2.77
CA GLY A 71 72.76 28.60 3.99
C GLY A 71 72.15 27.52 4.91
N ALA A 72 71.45 26.48 4.41
CA ALA A 72 71.46 25.09 4.95
C ALA A 72 71.05 24.79 6.46
N PRO A 73 70.95 23.52 6.93
CA PRO A 73 69.71 23.02 7.56
C PRO A 73 69.85 22.42 8.98
N VAL A 74 68.78 22.47 9.80
CA VAL A 74 68.62 21.59 10.97
C VAL A 74 67.15 21.18 11.16
N ARG A 75 66.90 19.87 11.22
CA ARG A 75 65.64 19.24 11.64
C ARG A 75 65.49 19.36 13.16
N VAL A 76 64.36 19.84 13.67
CA VAL A 76 63.83 19.42 14.99
C VAL A 76 62.29 19.45 14.96
N LEU A 77 61.69 18.36 15.42
CA LEU A 77 60.28 18.18 15.78
C LEU A 77 59.74 19.37 16.60
N VAL A 78 58.58 19.92 16.25
CA VAL A 78 57.81 20.80 17.16
C VAL A 78 56.38 20.29 17.30
N PHE A 79 56.13 19.76 18.49
CA PHE A 79 54.82 19.56 19.12
C PHE A 79 54.07 20.89 19.15
N LYS A 80 52.83 20.89 18.67
CA LYS A 80 51.95 22.07 18.61
C LYS A 80 51.32 22.29 20.00
N THR A 81 51.96 23.11 20.82
CA THR A 81 51.36 23.72 22.02
C THR A 81 50.87 25.13 21.68
N HIS A 82 49.61 25.44 22.00
CA HIS A 82 49.19 26.80 22.36
C HIS A 82 47.85 26.77 23.10
N LEU A 83 47.91 26.24 24.33
CA LEU A 83 47.16 26.75 25.48
C LEU A 83 48.17 27.59 26.28
N ARG A 84 48.32 28.88 25.94
CA ARG A 84 49.01 29.86 26.78
C ARG A 84 48.75 31.27 26.26
N THR A 85 47.75 31.92 26.84
CA THR A 85 47.63 33.39 26.88
C THR A 85 46.81 33.79 28.11
N PHE A 86 47.12 33.16 29.23
CA PHE A 86 46.72 33.57 30.57
C PHE A 86 47.95 33.37 31.44
N LEU A 87 48.37 34.40 32.18
CA LEU A 87 49.64 34.53 32.93
C LEU A 87 50.90 34.86 32.11
N MET A 88 51.02 36.13 31.73
CA MET A 88 52.25 36.94 31.90
C MET A 88 51.88 38.40 31.66
N ALA A 89 51.33 39.05 32.70
CA ALA A 89 51.25 40.51 32.78
C ALA A 89 51.23 40.91 34.28
N SER A 90 52.20 40.38 35.03
CA SER A 90 52.51 40.82 36.38
C SER A 90 54.01 41.10 36.45
N CYS A 91 54.44 42.17 35.78
CA CYS A 91 55.68 42.88 36.07
C CYS A 91 55.67 44.18 35.28
N GLU A 92 55.16 45.23 35.92
CA GLU A 92 55.58 46.64 35.82
C GLU A 92 54.54 47.48 36.59
N PHE A 93 54.44 47.20 37.90
CA PHE A 93 53.72 48.06 38.84
C PHE A 93 54.76 48.64 39.79
N THR A 94 55.42 49.72 39.36
CA THR A 94 55.91 50.84 40.19
C THR A 94 56.81 51.73 39.34
N THR A 95 56.22 52.71 38.66
CA THR A 95 56.59 54.14 38.74
C THR A 95 55.89 54.89 37.60
N ARG A 96 55.29 56.03 37.96
CA ARG A 96 54.57 57.04 37.14
C ARG A 96 53.06 56.99 37.25
N PHE A 97 52.58 57.36 38.44
CA PHE A 97 51.42 58.23 38.53
C PHE A 97 51.78 59.56 37.84
N LEU A 98 50.91 59.97 36.91
CA LEU A 98 50.72 61.29 36.26
C LEU A 98 50.64 61.17 34.73
N THR A 99 49.42 61.44 34.25
CA THR A 99 48.94 61.50 32.86
C THR A 99 48.56 60.18 32.17
N ALA A 100 47.83 59.32 32.87
CA ALA A 100 47.01 58.28 32.23
C ALA A 100 45.73 58.89 31.63
N VAL A 101 45.88 59.81 30.68
CA VAL A 101 44.76 60.22 29.84
C VAL A 101 44.57 59.09 28.82
N PRO A 102 43.43 58.39 28.80
CA PRO A 102 43.19 57.39 27.77
C PRO A 102 43.36 58.06 26.40
N PRO A 103 44.01 57.42 25.41
CA PRO A 103 44.23 58.04 24.12
C PRO A 103 42.91 58.59 23.58
N PRO A 104 42.91 59.74 22.87
CA PRO A 104 41.69 60.48 22.52
C PRO A 104 40.67 59.66 21.69
N PHE A 105 41.10 58.51 21.16
CA PHE A 105 40.29 57.58 20.36
C PHE A 105 40.02 56.23 21.04
N LEU A 106 40.42 56.03 22.31
CA LEU A 106 40.19 54.77 23.04
C LEU A 106 38.69 54.46 23.09
N ARG A 107 37.87 55.48 23.39
CA ARG A 107 36.41 55.35 23.44
C ARG A 107 35.84 54.92 22.09
N ASP A 108 36.27 55.55 21.01
CA ASP A 108 35.80 55.27 19.66
C ASP A 108 36.23 53.88 19.20
N ARG A 109 37.47 53.48 19.52
CA ARG A 109 37.97 52.13 19.24
C ARG A 109 37.23 51.06 20.04
N CYS A 110 37.03 51.25 21.34
CA CYS A 110 36.24 50.33 22.16
C CYS A 110 34.78 50.24 21.69
N ALA A 111 34.19 51.36 21.24
CA ALA A 111 32.85 51.38 20.67
C ALA A 111 32.79 50.63 19.33
N GLN A 112 33.79 50.81 18.46
CA GLN A 112 33.91 50.09 17.18
C GLN A 112 34.12 48.58 17.38
N ASP A 113 35.02 48.19 18.29
CA ASP A 113 35.27 46.78 18.62
C ASP A 113 34.02 46.13 19.21
N SER A 114 33.32 46.83 20.13
CA SER A 114 32.06 46.35 20.71
C SER A 114 30.93 46.25 19.68
N ALA A 115 30.82 47.23 18.78
CA ALA A 115 29.88 47.21 17.67
C ALA A 115 30.18 46.06 16.69
N GLY A 116 31.47 45.79 16.43
CA GLY A 116 31.93 44.67 15.62
C GLY A 116 31.55 43.32 16.23
N LEU A 117 31.77 43.14 17.54
CA LEU A 117 31.37 41.94 18.27
C LEU A 117 29.84 41.75 18.27
N ALA A 118 29.07 42.81 18.51
CA ALA A 118 27.62 42.79 18.44
C ALA A 118 27.12 42.42 17.03
N ALA A 119 27.75 42.96 15.98
CA ALA A 119 27.44 42.63 14.59
C ALA A 119 27.77 41.16 14.25
N CYS A 120 28.89 40.63 14.74
CA CYS A 120 29.21 39.21 14.60
C CYS A 120 28.21 38.30 15.33
N TYR A 121 27.85 38.65 16.56
CA TYR A 121 26.87 37.92 17.36
C TYR A 121 25.48 37.92 16.69
N THR A 122 24.95 39.10 16.29
CA THR A 122 23.66 39.19 15.59
C THR A 122 23.63 38.36 14.30
N ARG A 123 24.71 38.34 13.53
CA ARG A 123 24.82 37.47 12.33
C ARG A 123 24.77 35.99 12.71
N GLY A 124 25.49 35.58 13.75
CA GLY A 124 25.45 34.22 14.28
C GLY A 124 24.05 33.81 14.73
N VAL A 125 23.36 34.67 15.48
CA VAL A 125 21.99 34.42 15.97
C VAL A 125 21.01 34.30 14.81
N ARG A 126 21.07 35.18 13.81
CA ARG A 126 20.25 35.08 12.57
C ARG A 126 20.52 33.76 11.83
N ALA A 127 21.78 33.33 11.75
CA ALA A 127 22.14 32.07 11.11
C ALA A 127 21.57 30.86 11.88
N ALA A 128 21.65 30.87 13.21
CA ALA A 128 21.09 29.84 14.09
C ALA A 128 19.56 29.78 14.01
N GLU A 129 18.88 30.92 14.13
CA GLU A 129 17.43 31.05 13.94
C GLU A 129 16.99 30.51 12.57
N GLY A 130 17.66 30.96 11.50
CA GLY A 130 17.37 30.50 10.15
C GLY A 130 17.56 28.99 9.99
N ARG A 131 18.57 28.40 10.67
CA ARG A 131 18.78 26.94 10.69
C ARG A 131 17.64 26.22 11.39
N LEU A 132 17.19 26.70 12.55
CA LEU A 132 16.07 26.12 13.31
C LEU A 132 14.76 26.18 12.50
N ARG A 133 14.45 27.33 11.88
CA ARG A 133 13.27 27.48 11.01
C ARG A 133 13.32 26.57 9.78
N ARG A 134 14.48 26.44 9.13
CA ARG A 134 14.66 25.49 8.02
C ARG A 134 14.44 24.04 8.46
N GLN A 135 14.91 23.68 9.66
CA GLN A 135 14.67 22.34 10.19
C GLN A 135 13.18 22.13 10.53
N ALA A 136 12.49 23.13 11.08
CA ALA A 136 11.06 23.05 11.34
C ALA A 136 10.25 22.85 10.04
N ALA A 137 10.64 23.53 8.96
CA ALA A 137 10.07 23.33 7.64
C ALA A 137 10.30 21.90 7.10
N ARG A 138 11.47 21.30 7.36
CA ARG A 138 11.74 19.88 7.03
C ARG A 138 10.82 18.93 7.82
N VAL A 139 10.60 19.18 9.11
CA VAL A 139 9.67 18.39 9.94
C VAL A 139 8.24 18.51 9.41
N ALA A 140 7.81 19.70 8.98
CA ALA A 140 6.48 19.90 8.40
C ALA A 140 6.33 19.12 7.08
N ALA A 141 7.33 19.18 6.20
CA ALA A 141 7.34 18.38 4.98
C ALA A 141 7.28 16.87 5.29
N GLU A 142 8.06 16.40 6.26
CA GLU A 142 8.05 15.01 6.71
C GLU A 142 6.68 14.59 7.27
N SER A 143 6.07 15.45 8.09
CA SER A 143 4.72 15.25 8.65
C SER A 143 3.66 15.09 7.54
N THR A 144 3.75 15.89 6.47
CA THR A 144 2.82 15.76 5.33
C THR A 144 2.98 14.44 4.59
N LYS A 145 4.22 13.96 4.41
CA LYS A 145 4.49 12.67 3.77
C LYS A 145 3.98 11.51 4.63
N LEU A 146 4.24 11.50 5.94
CA LEU A 146 3.75 10.46 6.85
C LEU A 146 2.21 10.44 6.92
N ARG A 147 1.55 11.61 6.85
CA ARG A 147 0.08 11.70 6.76
C ARG A 147 -0.48 11.00 5.52
N ARG A 148 0.20 11.11 4.37
CA ARG A 148 -0.18 10.38 3.14
C ARG A 148 -0.10 8.87 3.35
N GLU A 149 0.97 8.38 3.97
CA GLU A 149 1.10 6.95 4.30
C GLU A 149 0.00 6.49 5.26
N ARG A 150 -0.36 7.30 6.27
CA ARG A 150 -1.50 7.05 7.15
C ARG A 150 -2.81 6.89 6.37
N GLU A 151 -3.07 7.77 5.41
CA GLU A 151 -4.25 7.67 4.55
C GLU A 151 -4.26 6.38 3.73
N HIS A 152 -3.10 5.89 3.29
CA HIS A 152 -2.97 4.59 2.63
C HIS A 152 -3.30 3.42 3.57
N VAL A 153 -2.84 3.45 4.82
CA VAL A 153 -3.24 2.46 5.85
C VAL A 153 -4.76 2.49 6.08
N GLU A 154 -5.36 3.66 6.20
CA GLU A 154 -6.82 3.81 6.36
C GLU A 154 -7.59 3.27 5.14
N LYS A 155 -7.09 3.51 3.92
CA LYS A 155 -7.64 2.92 2.68
C LYS A 155 -7.54 1.39 2.73
N MET A 156 -6.41 0.86 3.18
CA MET A 156 -6.21 -0.59 3.32
C MET A 156 -7.19 -1.19 4.34
N LEU A 157 -7.39 -0.55 5.50
CA LEU A 157 -8.38 -0.96 6.50
C LEU A 157 -9.81 -0.95 5.94
N ARG A 158 -10.17 0.05 5.13
CA ARG A 158 -11.46 0.08 4.42
C ARG A 158 -11.60 -1.10 3.45
N SER A 159 -10.54 -1.45 2.71
CA SER A 159 -10.51 -2.63 1.84
C SER A 159 -10.71 -3.92 2.63
N LEU A 160 -9.98 -4.11 3.74
CA LEU A 160 -10.10 -5.29 4.60
C LEU A 160 -11.51 -5.43 5.19
N ARG A 161 -12.14 -4.33 5.60
CA ARG A 161 -13.54 -4.34 6.08
C ARG A 161 -14.52 -4.77 4.99
N ARG A 162 -14.33 -4.34 3.75
CA ARG A 162 -15.14 -4.79 2.59
C ARG A 162 -14.94 -6.28 2.30
N ALA A 163 -13.70 -6.76 2.34
CA ALA A 163 -13.41 -8.19 2.16
C ALA A 163 -13.99 -9.04 3.29
N ALA A 164 -13.91 -8.59 4.55
CA ALA A 164 -14.51 -9.27 5.69
C ALA A 164 -16.04 -9.34 5.56
N LEU A 165 -16.68 -8.27 5.07
CA LEU A 165 -18.11 -8.29 4.75
C LEU A 165 -18.45 -9.28 3.64
N ALA A 166 -17.64 -9.33 2.56
CA ALA A 166 -17.82 -10.27 1.46
C ALA A 166 -17.65 -11.73 1.91
N ASN A 167 -16.66 -11.99 2.76
CA ASN A 167 -16.43 -13.30 3.37
C ASN A 167 -17.62 -13.70 4.26
N ARG A 168 -18.05 -12.82 5.17
CA ARG A 168 -19.21 -13.06 6.03
C ARG A 168 -20.48 -13.37 5.23
N LYS A 169 -20.82 -12.53 4.24
CA LYS A 169 -21.98 -12.77 3.38
C LYS A 169 -21.82 -14.02 2.52
N GLY A 170 -20.59 -14.38 2.14
CA GLY A 170 -20.29 -15.63 1.45
C GLY A 170 -20.57 -16.84 2.34
N ALA A 171 -20.09 -16.83 3.57
CA ALA A 171 -20.34 -17.88 4.56
C ALA A 171 -21.83 -18.00 4.92
N GLU A 172 -22.52 -16.89 5.16
CA GLU A 172 -23.98 -16.84 5.34
C GLU A 172 -24.71 -17.32 4.08
N GLY A 173 -24.22 -16.97 2.88
CA GLY A 173 -24.76 -17.47 1.62
C GLY A 173 -24.76 -18.99 1.52
N ARG A 174 -23.71 -19.63 2.06
CA ARG A 174 -23.55 -21.09 2.01
C ARG A 174 -24.46 -21.84 2.97
N THR A 175 -24.99 -21.20 4.02
CA THR A 175 -26.00 -21.86 4.88
C THR A 175 -27.31 -22.08 4.14
N TRP A 176 -27.56 -21.38 3.02
CA TRP A 176 -28.72 -21.61 2.14
C TRP A 176 -28.52 -22.76 1.15
N ARG A 177 -27.34 -23.41 1.16
CA ARG A 177 -27.10 -24.58 0.32
C ARG A 177 -28.02 -25.71 0.79
N PRO A 178 -28.77 -26.37 -0.11
CA PRO A 178 -29.58 -27.51 0.28
C PRO A 178 -28.70 -28.59 0.91
N PRO A 179 -29.17 -29.26 1.97
CA PRO A 179 -28.47 -30.41 2.52
C PRO A 179 -28.50 -31.51 1.46
N ALA A 180 -27.46 -31.57 0.63
CA ALA A 180 -27.17 -32.78 -0.10
C ALA A 180 -26.70 -33.84 0.92
N THR A 181 -26.77 -35.10 0.56
CA THR A 181 -26.17 -36.26 1.26
C THR A 181 -24.67 -36.09 1.61
N GLU A 182 -24.02 -35.02 1.14
CA GLU A 182 -22.76 -34.48 1.65
C GLU A 182 -22.94 -33.83 3.03
N THR A 183 -23.18 -34.65 4.05
CA THR A 183 -23.20 -34.21 5.45
C THR A 183 -21.79 -33.84 5.91
N GLY A 184 -21.41 -32.56 5.82
CA GLY A 184 -20.18 -32.03 6.41
C GLY A 184 -19.79 -30.62 5.93
N ARG A 185 -18.91 -29.94 6.68
CA ARG A 185 -18.21 -28.76 6.19
C ARG A 185 -17.33 -29.17 5.02
N ASP A 186 -17.52 -28.58 3.86
CA ASP A 186 -16.70 -28.90 2.70
C ASP A 186 -15.39 -28.09 2.67
N GLY A 187 -14.53 -28.39 1.70
CA GLY A 187 -13.27 -27.65 1.54
C GLY A 187 -13.45 -26.15 1.31
N ALA A 188 -14.56 -25.71 0.72
CA ALA A 188 -14.83 -24.29 0.51
C ALA A 188 -15.24 -23.57 1.81
N ASP A 189 -15.95 -24.26 2.71
CA ASP A 189 -16.24 -23.75 4.06
C ASP A 189 -14.95 -23.55 4.87
N HIS A 190 -14.00 -24.49 4.74
CA HIS A 190 -12.69 -24.35 5.37
C HIS A 190 -11.92 -23.15 4.79
N LEU A 191 -11.88 -22.99 3.46
CA LEU A 191 -11.23 -21.85 2.81
C LEU A 191 -11.83 -20.50 3.24
N LEU A 192 -13.15 -20.43 3.42
CA LEU A 192 -13.81 -19.22 3.93
C LEU A 192 -13.42 -18.91 5.39
N GLU A 193 -13.28 -19.93 6.24
CA GLU A 193 -12.83 -19.70 7.61
C GLU A 193 -11.35 -19.30 7.67
N VAL A 194 -10.50 -19.87 6.83
CA VAL A 194 -9.09 -19.46 6.69
C VAL A 194 -9.01 -17.99 6.24
N GLU A 195 -9.72 -17.61 5.17
CA GLU A 195 -9.76 -16.21 4.72
C GLU A 195 -10.24 -15.27 5.82
N LYS A 196 -11.25 -15.67 6.61
CA LYS A 196 -11.76 -14.89 7.74
C LYS A 196 -10.69 -14.66 8.81
N GLN A 197 -9.88 -15.67 9.12
CA GLN A 197 -8.78 -15.57 10.07
C GLN A 197 -7.68 -14.65 9.53
N ASP A 198 -7.26 -14.84 8.27
CA ASP A 198 -6.28 -13.97 7.62
C ASP A 198 -6.71 -12.50 7.61
N LEU A 199 -7.97 -12.23 7.27
CA LEU A 199 -8.50 -10.85 7.24
C LEU A 199 -8.54 -10.22 8.63
N LYS A 200 -8.76 -10.99 9.70
CA LYS A 200 -8.69 -10.50 11.08
C LYS A 200 -7.26 -10.16 11.48
N GLU A 201 -6.30 -11.03 11.16
CA GLU A 201 -4.88 -10.81 11.44
C GLU A 201 -4.36 -9.56 10.71
N LEU A 202 -4.64 -9.45 9.41
CA LEU A 202 -4.28 -8.29 8.59
C LEU A 202 -4.91 -7.01 9.14
N LYS A 203 -6.17 -7.05 9.60
CA LYS A 203 -6.83 -5.89 10.20
C LYS A 203 -6.09 -5.43 11.46
N LEU A 204 -5.76 -6.36 12.37
CA LEU A 204 -5.04 -6.03 13.60
C LEU A 204 -3.65 -5.45 13.31
N GLN A 205 -2.92 -6.02 12.34
CA GLN A 205 -1.63 -5.50 11.90
C GLN A 205 -1.76 -4.06 11.38
N MET A 206 -2.72 -3.79 10.50
CA MET A 206 -2.94 -2.46 9.95
C MET A 206 -3.42 -1.45 11.00
N GLU A 207 -4.22 -1.87 11.99
CA GLU A 207 -4.61 -1.03 13.14
C GLU A 207 -3.43 -0.72 14.06
N SER A 208 -2.48 -1.64 14.21
CA SER A 208 -1.21 -1.37 14.90
C SER A 208 -0.37 -0.34 14.16
N THR A 209 -0.15 -0.56 12.86
CA THR A 209 0.59 0.39 12.02
C THR A 209 -0.07 1.77 12.01
N LEU A 210 -1.39 1.85 12.01
CA LEU A 210 -2.11 3.12 12.15
C LEU A 210 -1.79 3.83 13.47
N ARG A 211 -1.76 3.10 14.59
CA ARG A 211 -1.36 3.66 15.90
C ARG A 211 0.07 4.17 15.86
N ASP A 212 1.01 3.41 15.28
CA ASP A 212 2.42 3.80 15.17
C ASP A 212 2.59 5.08 14.33
N THR A 213 1.84 5.23 13.24
CA THR A 213 1.87 6.49 12.45
C THR A 213 1.31 7.68 13.22
N LEU A 214 0.30 7.48 14.07
CA LEU A 214 -0.28 8.56 14.88
C LEU A 214 0.68 9.02 15.99
N THR A 215 1.32 8.09 16.69
CA THR A 215 2.33 8.41 17.71
C THR A 215 3.51 9.15 17.09
N GLN A 216 3.98 8.73 15.91
CA GLN A 216 5.07 9.41 15.22
C GLN A 216 4.68 10.81 14.71
N LEU A 217 3.44 11.00 14.22
CA LEU A 217 2.93 12.34 13.88
C LEU A 217 2.88 13.27 15.11
N GLN A 218 2.52 12.75 16.28
CA GLN A 218 2.57 13.51 17.53
C GLN A 218 4.01 13.88 17.90
N ALA A 219 4.96 12.95 17.78
CA ALA A 219 6.39 13.21 18.01
C ALA A 219 6.93 14.31 17.07
N LEU A 220 6.63 14.23 15.78
CA LEU A 220 7.00 15.26 14.79
C LEU A 220 6.39 16.62 15.14
N SER A 221 5.12 16.67 15.58
CA SER A 221 4.46 17.92 15.99
C SER A 221 5.15 18.56 17.20
N ARG A 222 5.56 17.74 18.18
CA ARG A 222 6.29 18.19 19.38
C ARG A 222 7.67 18.75 18.99
N CYS A 223 8.43 18.05 18.17
CA CYS A 223 9.73 18.52 17.69
C CYS A 223 9.62 19.81 16.88
N SER A 224 8.60 19.94 16.02
CA SER A 224 8.32 21.17 15.29
C SER A 224 8.06 22.34 16.24
N GLY A 225 7.24 22.14 17.28
CA GLY A 225 6.99 23.14 18.31
C GLY A 225 8.26 23.55 19.07
N GLN A 226 9.11 22.58 19.45
CA GLN A 226 10.39 22.85 20.12
C GLN A 226 11.36 23.66 19.25
N LEU A 227 11.45 23.35 17.95
CA LEU A 227 12.28 24.11 17.00
C LEU A 227 11.80 25.55 16.82
N LEU A 228 10.49 25.76 16.73
CA LEU A 228 9.91 27.09 16.59
C LEU A 228 10.05 27.91 17.88
N ALA A 229 9.91 27.28 19.06
CA ALA A 229 10.17 27.92 20.34
C ALA A 229 11.64 28.36 20.45
N ALA A 230 12.59 27.46 20.16
CA ALA A 230 14.02 27.79 20.15
C ALA A 230 14.34 28.92 19.14
N ALA A 231 13.73 28.89 17.95
CA ALA A 231 13.89 29.95 16.96
C ALA A 231 13.31 31.28 17.45
N ALA A 232 12.15 31.28 18.11
CA ALA A 232 11.53 32.48 18.65
C ALA A 232 12.35 33.09 19.80
N GLU A 233 12.97 32.27 20.65
CA GLU A 233 13.91 32.76 21.65
C GLU A 233 15.12 33.44 21.00
N ARG A 234 15.70 32.82 19.96
CA ARG A 234 16.83 33.41 19.24
C ARG A 234 16.43 34.71 18.53
N SER A 235 15.23 34.79 17.97
CA SER A 235 14.77 36.03 17.33
C SER A 235 14.59 37.17 18.33
N ARG A 236 14.12 36.90 19.56
CA ARG A 236 14.02 37.93 20.63
C ARG A 236 15.35 38.59 20.97
N VAL A 237 16.44 37.83 20.88
CA VAL A 237 17.80 38.37 21.09
C VAL A 237 18.17 39.40 20.01
N LEU A 238 17.66 39.23 18.78
CA LEU A 238 17.87 40.20 17.70
C LEU A 238 17.09 41.50 17.92
N ASP A 239 15.94 41.44 18.60
CA ASP A 239 15.11 42.62 18.90
C ASP A 239 15.78 43.55 19.94
N LEU A 240 16.68 43.00 20.77
CA LEU A 240 17.42 43.74 21.80
C LEU A 240 18.68 44.45 21.27
N LEU A 241 19.14 44.11 20.07
CA LEU A 241 20.40 44.62 19.51
C LEU A 241 20.10 45.72 18.48
N PRO A 242 20.82 46.86 18.49
CA PRO A 242 20.57 47.93 17.56
C PRO A 242 20.71 47.42 16.12
N ASN A 243 19.76 47.81 15.26
CA ASN A 243 19.77 47.54 13.82
C ASN A 243 20.93 48.30 13.16
N SER A 244 22.16 47.87 13.39
CA SER A 244 23.35 48.40 12.74
C SER A 244 23.36 47.94 11.29
N SER A 245 22.66 48.67 10.43
CA SER A 245 22.73 48.58 8.98
C SER A 245 24.04 49.19 8.49
N GLY A 246 25.13 48.41 8.49
CA GLY A 246 26.43 48.85 7.96
C GLY A 246 27.46 47.72 7.94
N SER A 247 28.00 47.42 6.75
CA SER A 247 29.00 46.37 6.42
C SER A 247 30.37 46.61 7.11
N PRO A 248 31.30 45.62 7.25
CA PRO A 248 31.81 44.77 6.16
C PRO A 248 31.60 43.26 6.34
N THR A 249 31.70 42.58 5.20
CA THR A 249 31.82 41.14 4.96
C THR A 249 32.92 40.49 5.80
N VAL A 250 32.53 39.77 6.85
CA VAL A 250 33.33 38.67 7.42
C VAL A 250 32.69 37.37 6.95
N ARG A 251 33.47 36.61 6.18
CA ARG A 251 33.05 35.35 5.55
C ARG A 251 32.94 34.26 6.62
N GLY A 252 31.76 33.66 6.70
CA GLY A 252 31.48 32.29 7.16
C GLY A 252 32.33 31.72 8.29
N GLN A 253 31.79 31.74 9.50
CA GLN A 253 31.96 30.63 10.42
C GLN A 253 30.57 30.24 10.91
N THR A 254 30.11 29.07 10.51
CA THR A 254 29.03 28.37 11.20
C THR A 254 29.56 28.01 12.58
N PRO A 255 29.02 28.56 13.68
CA PRO A 255 29.40 28.11 15.00
C PRO A 255 28.82 26.70 15.16
N GLU A 256 29.65 25.68 14.97
CA GLU A 256 29.27 24.28 15.22
C GLU A 256 29.39 23.93 16.71
N ASP A 257 30.22 24.67 17.44
CA ASP A 257 30.44 24.48 18.86
C ASP A 257 29.37 25.21 19.68
N PRO A 258 28.62 24.48 20.53
CA PRO A 258 27.62 25.09 21.40
C PRO A 258 28.33 25.90 22.49
N ASP A 259 27.95 27.17 22.62
CA ASP A 259 28.40 28.05 23.67
C ASP A 259 27.17 28.56 24.45
N PRO A 260 27.10 28.41 25.78
CA PRO A 260 25.98 28.89 26.57
C PRO A 260 25.74 30.40 26.46
N ALA A 261 26.79 31.20 26.21
CA ALA A 261 26.67 32.65 25.97
C ALA A 261 26.66 33.00 24.48
N GLY A 262 26.90 32.03 23.61
CA GLY A 262 27.08 32.22 22.18
C GLY A 262 25.78 32.27 21.37
N PRO A 263 25.90 32.57 20.06
CA PRO A 263 24.75 32.65 19.15
C PRO A 263 24.06 31.29 18.93
N PHE A 264 24.75 30.18 19.22
CA PHE A 264 24.25 28.82 19.10
C PHE A 264 24.37 28.10 20.45
N THR A 265 23.24 27.93 21.14
CA THR A 265 23.21 27.39 22.50
C THR A 265 23.17 25.86 22.52
N PRO A 266 23.56 25.20 23.62
CA PRO A 266 23.44 23.74 23.75
C PRO A 266 22.00 23.22 23.58
N GLU A 267 20.99 23.99 23.98
CA GLU A 267 19.57 23.62 23.78
C GLU A 267 19.21 23.58 22.29
N CYS A 268 19.72 24.54 21.50
CA CYS A 268 19.54 24.55 20.04
C CYS A 268 20.17 23.30 19.40
N LYS A 269 21.36 22.91 19.87
CA LYS A 269 22.02 21.67 19.42
C LYS A 269 21.20 20.44 19.80
N GLN A 270 20.75 20.34 21.05
CA GLN A 270 19.95 19.22 21.54
C GLN A 270 18.65 19.07 20.75
N VAL A 271 17.91 20.16 20.52
CA VAL A 271 16.65 20.14 19.76
C VAL A 271 16.88 19.74 18.30
N LEU A 272 17.99 20.16 17.70
CA LEU A 272 18.32 19.77 16.33
C LEU A 272 18.69 18.28 16.23
N GLU A 273 19.49 17.74 17.15
CA GLU A 273 19.84 16.31 17.15
C GLU A 273 18.63 15.43 17.47
N SER A 274 17.80 15.80 18.46
CA SER A 274 16.57 15.06 18.77
C SER A 274 15.60 15.05 17.58
N THR A 275 15.48 16.18 16.87
CA THR A 275 14.65 16.25 15.66
C THR A 275 15.19 15.36 14.55
N LYS A 276 16.51 15.32 14.32
CA LYS A 276 17.10 14.45 13.30
C LYS A 276 16.75 12.98 13.57
N MET A 277 16.81 12.56 14.83
CA MET A 277 16.41 11.20 15.24
C MET A 277 14.92 10.93 14.97
N VAL A 278 14.03 11.88 15.27
CA VAL A 278 12.59 11.71 15.02
C VAL A 278 12.28 11.70 13.51
N ILE A 279 13.01 12.49 12.70
CA ILE A 279 12.88 12.43 11.24
C ILE A 279 13.33 11.07 10.71
N SER A 280 14.49 10.55 11.13
CA SER A 280 14.98 9.26 10.65
C SER A 280 14.05 8.11 11.05
N GLN A 281 13.46 8.15 12.25
CA GLN A 281 12.41 7.22 12.68
C GLN A 281 11.14 7.34 11.83
N SER A 282 10.75 8.55 11.43
CA SER A 282 9.61 8.75 10.53
C SER A 282 9.89 8.18 9.14
N GLU A 283 11.10 8.39 8.62
CA GLU A 283 11.51 7.88 7.31
C GLU A 283 11.50 6.35 7.26
N SER A 284 12.04 5.68 8.29
CA SER A 284 12.00 4.22 8.39
C SER A 284 10.58 3.69 8.57
N LEU A 285 9.76 4.37 9.38
CA LEU A 285 8.35 3.98 9.57
C LEU A 285 7.56 4.05 8.28
N ARG A 286 7.77 5.05 7.42
CA ARG A 286 7.08 5.12 6.13
C ARG A 286 7.44 3.94 5.22
N GLU A 287 8.70 3.53 5.21
CA GLU A 287 9.13 2.40 4.41
C GLU A 287 8.52 1.10 4.92
N ASP A 288 8.52 0.89 6.24
CA ASP A 288 7.83 -0.23 6.88
C ASP A 288 6.32 -0.23 6.59
N VAL A 289 5.65 0.94 6.63
CA VAL A 289 4.23 1.08 6.26
C VAL A 289 3.99 0.64 4.81
N ARG A 290 4.83 1.07 3.87
CA ARG A 290 4.70 0.68 2.45
C ARG A 290 4.86 -0.82 2.26
N GLN A 291 5.85 -1.42 2.91
CA GLN A 291 6.09 -2.85 2.86
C GLN A 291 4.92 -3.64 3.45
N LYS A 292 4.44 -3.25 4.62
CA LYS A 292 3.28 -3.88 5.28
C LYS A 292 1.99 -3.74 4.47
N ILE A 293 1.75 -2.59 3.85
CA ILE A 293 0.61 -2.41 2.93
C ILE A 293 0.76 -3.33 1.71
N GLY A 294 1.94 -3.38 1.09
CA GLY A 294 2.22 -4.26 -0.04
C GLY A 294 1.97 -5.73 0.29
N ALA A 295 2.52 -6.20 1.41
CA ALA A 295 2.31 -7.55 1.92
C ALA A 295 0.83 -7.84 2.23
N ALA A 296 0.12 -6.89 2.86
CA ALA A 296 -1.30 -7.03 3.17
C ALA A 296 -2.15 -7.12 1.90
N ILE A 297 -1.86 -6.33 0.86
CA ILE A 297 -2.55 -6.42 -0.44
C ILE A 297 -2.31 -7.79 -1.07
N ALA A 298 -1.07 -8.28 -1.09
CA ALA A 298 -0.73 -9.58 -1.65
C ALA A 298 -1.44 -10.72 -0.91
N ARG A 299 -1.38 -10.73 0.43
CA ARG A 299 -2.03 -11.75 1.27
C ARG A 299 -3.55 -11.71 1.15
N GLN A 300 -4.15 -10.51 1.16
CA GLN A 300 -5.60 -10.35 0.94
C GLN A 300 -6.03 -10.91 -0.43
N ARG A 301 -5.29 -10.60 -1.49
CA ARG A 301 -5.58 -11.10 -2.85
C ARG A 301 -5.45 -12.61 -2.91
N ALA A 302 -4.37 -13.17 -2.38
CA ALA A 302 -4.14 -14.62 -2.37
C ALA A 302 -5.28 -15.37 -1.66
N ALA A 303 -5.64 -14.95 -0.43
CA ALA A 303 -6.75 -15.55 0.31
C ALA A 303 -8.08 -15.44 -0.44
N HIS A 304 -8.35 -14.27 -1.06
CA HIS A 304 -9.55 -14.06 -1.84
C HIS A 304 -9.63 -14.94 -3.10
N HIS A 305 -8.50 -15.10 -3.80
CA HIS A 305 -8.37 -15.94 -4.97
C HIS A 305 -8.59 -17.42 -4.62
N LEU A 306 -7.95 -17.92 -3.56
CA LEU A 306 -8.11 -19.32 -3.12
C LEU A 306 -9.57 -19.70 -2.87
N VAL A 307 -10.33 -18.84 -2.18
CA VAL A 307 -11.77 -19.07 -1.95
C VAL A 307 -12.55 -19.05 -3.27
N ASN A 308 -12.28 -18.10 -4.16
CA ASN A 308 -12.98 -18.01 -5.44
C ASN A 308 -12.68 -19.22 -6.34
N GLU A 309 -11.45 -19.71 -6.33
CA GLU A 309 -11.07 -20.95 -7.01
C GLU A 309 -11.75 -22.16 -6.37
N GLY A 310 -11.76 -22.28 -5.04
CA GLY A 310 -12.43 -23.37 -4.33
C GLY A 310 -13.95 -23.42 -4.57
N LEU A 311 -14.61 -22.26 -4.67
CA LEU A 311 -16.02 -22.19 -5.09
C LEU A 311 -16.17 -22.52 -6.58
N GLY A 312 -15.25 -22.07 -7.42
CA GLY A 312 -15.22 -22.36 -8.85
C GLY A 312 -15.06 -23.84 -9.16
N THR A 313 -14.20 -24.55 -8.44
CA THR A 313 -14.02 -26.00 -8.58
C THR A 313 -15.30 -26.75 -8.21
N LYS A 314 -16.00 -26.35 -7.14
CA LYS A 314 -17.30 -26.95 -6.77
C LYS A 314 -18.39 -26.77 -7.82
N ILE A 315 -18.44 -25.58 -8.44
CA ILE A 315 -19.33 -25.34 -9.58
C ILE A 315 -18.93 -26.22 -10.77
N ALA A 316 -17.64 -26.32 -11.08
CA ALA A 316 -17.13 -27.13 -12.19
C ALA A 316 -17.39 -28.64 -12.00
N GLU A 317 -17.21 -29.17 -10.78
CA GLU A 317 -17.59 -30.55 -10.41
C GLU A 317 -19.07 -30.80 -10.71
N THR A 318 -19.94 -29.86 -10.34
CA THR A 318 -21.38 -29.95 -10.59
C THR A 318 -21.71 -29.97 -12.09
N ILE A 319 -21.03 -29.14 -12.89
CA ILE A 319 -21.21 -29.12 -14.35
C ILE A 319 -20.74 -30.44 -14.98
N ARG A 320 -19.60 -30.99 -14.54
CA ARG A 320 -19.09 -32.28 -15.03
C ARG A 320 -20.09 -33.42 -14.78
N LEU A 321 -20.67 -33.48 -13.58
CA LEU A 321 -21.71 -34.49 -13.26
C LEU A 321 -22.93 -34.39 -14.17
N GLN A 322 -23.33 -33.16 -14.55
CA GLN A 322 -24.45 -32.96 -15.47
C GLN A 322 -24.14 -33.43 -16.89
N VAL A 323 -22.98 -33.04 -17.43
CA VAL A 323 -22.55 -33.43 -18.78
C VAL A 323 -22.39 -34.94 -18.90
N HIS A 324 -21.81 -35.59 -17.88
CA HIS A 324 -21.66 -37.03 -17.86
C HIS A 324 -23.01 -37.75 -17.95
N ARG A 325 -24.05 -37.31 -17.21
CA ARG A 325 -25.40 -37.89 -17.33
C ARG A 325 -26.00 -37.71 -18.72
N LEU A 326 -25.87 -36.54 -19.34
CA LEU A 326 -26.38 -36.30 -20.69
C LEU A 326 -25.72 -37.22 -21.73
N SER A 327 -24.43 -37.50 -21.56
CA SER A 327 -23.68 -38.44 -22.41
C SER A 327 -24.17 -39.89 -22.24
N PHE A 328 -24.40 -40.34 -21.00
CA PHE A 328 -24.90 -41.69 -20.73
C PHE A 328 -26.37 -41.89 -21.15
N ALA A 329 -27.24 -40.91 -20.90
CA ALA A 329 -28.64 -40.95 -21.36
C ALA A 329 -28.75 -41.01 -22.89
N SER A 330 -27.78 -40.43 -23.60
CA SER A 330 -27.70 -40.53 -25.07
C SER A 330 -27.25 -41.92 -25.54
N ARG A 331 -26.41 -42.62 -24.75
CA ARG A 331 -25.97 -44.00 -25.03
C ARG A 331 -27.00 -45.06 -24.67
N GLU A 332 -27.80 -44.86 -23.62
CA GLU A 332 -28.89 -45.81 -23.27
C GLU A 332 -30.01 -45.85 -24.32
N ARG A 333 -30.18 -44.79 -25.12
CA ARG A 333 -31.06 -44.82 -26.30
C ARG A 333 -30.49 -45.62 -27.47
N CYS A 334 -29.24 -46.07 -27.38
CA CYS A 334 -28.51 -46.76 -28.43
C CYS A 334 -27.79 -48.01 -27.90
N SER A 335 -28.39 -48.76 -26.98
CA SER A 335 -28.05 -50.17 -26.81
C SER A 335 -29.11 -51.03 -27.52
N PRO A 336 -28.80 -51.63 -28.68
CA PRO A 336 -29.60 -52.71 -29.23
C PRO A 336 -29.33 -53.97 -28.41
N LEU A 337 -29.73 -53.98 -27.13
CA LEU A 337 -29.91 -55.24 -26.40
C LEU A 337 -31.31 -55.79 -26.74
N ALA A 338 -31.55 -55.95 -28.04
CA ALA A 338 -32.77 -56.48 -28.60
C ALA A 338 -32.42 -57.32 -29.83
N THR A 339 -31.50 -58.28 -29.65
CA THR A 339 -31.42 -59.44 -30.54
C THR A 339 -31.57 -60.72 -29.73
N ALA A 340 -32.57 -60.72 -28.85
CA ALA A 340 -33.31 -61.92 -28.49
C ALA A 340 -34.77 -61.43 -28.43
N MET A 341 -35.41 -61.41 -29.60
CA MET A 341 -36.85 -61.19 -29.67
C MET A 341 -37.49 -62.29 -28.83
N GLY A 342 -37.94 -61.95 -27.63
CA GLY A 342 -38.87 -62.78 -26.89
C GLY A 342 -40.15 -62.98 -27.71
N PRO A 343 -40.96 -63.99 -27.37
CA PRO A 343 -42.20 -64.29 -28.10
C PRO A 343 -43.03 -63.02 -28.29
N VAL A 344 -43.36 -62.72 -29.55
CA VAL A 344 -44.02 -61.48 -29.99
C VAL A 344 -45.52 -61.53 -29.66
N SER A 345 -46.04 -62.72 -29.39
CA SER A 345 -47.41 -62.98 -28.98
C SER A 345 -47.45 -63.93 -27.79
N SER A 346 -48.40 -63.74 -26.87
CA SER A 346 -48.70 -64.72 -25.81
C SER A 346 -49.11 -66.09 -26.37
N GLY A 347 -49.51 -66.14 -27.65
CA GLY A 347 -49.76 -67.37 -28.40
C GLY A 347 -48.51 -68.21 -28.68
N ASP A 348 -47.33 -67.59 -28.77
CA ASP A 348 -46.07 -68.28 -29.09
C ASP A 348 -45.54 -69.13 -27.93
N LEU A 349 -45.98 -68.82 -26.70
CA LEU A 349 -45.68 -69.62 -25.50
C LEU A 349 -46.36 -71.01 -25.55
N PHE A 350 -47.44 -71.15 -26.31
CA PHE A 350 -48.21 -72.38 -26.44
C PHE A 350 -47.79 -73.25 -27.64
N CYS A 351 -46.73 -72.87 -28.37
CA CYS A 351 -46.12 -73.72 -29.40
C CYS A 351 -45.33 -74.88 -28.81
N ARG A 352 -45.15 -74.95 -27.48
CA ARG A 352 -44.72 -76.17 -26.80
C ARG A 352 -45.88 -77.15 -26.70
N GLU A 353 -45.56 -78.38 -27.03
CA GLU A 353 -46.47 -79.52 -27.09
C GLU A 353 -47.37 -79.59 -25.84
N LYS A 354 -48.69 -79.44 -26.06
CA LYS A 354 -49.67 -79.55 -24.98
C LYS A 354 -49.62 -80.98 -24.42
N LEU A 355 -49.58 -81.10 -23.09
CA LEU A 355 -49.62 -82.38 -22.37
C LEU A 355 -50.91 -83.19 -22.63
N ASP A 356 -51.90 -82.56 -23.28
CA ASP A 356 -53.20 -83.15 -23.61
C ASP A 356 -53.20 -83.83 -25.00
N ARG A 357 -52.04 -84.02 -25.65
CA ARG A 357 -51.98 -84.80 -26.89
C ARG A 357 -52.13 -86.29 -26.59
N PRO A 358 -52.83 -87.06 -27.43
CA PRO A 358 -53.00 -88.51 -27.25
C PRO A 358 -51.66 -89.29 -27.19
N LEU A 359 -50.57 -88.72 -27.71
CA LEU A 359 -49.22 -89.26 -27.59
C LEU A 359 -48.70 -89.22 -26.14
N VAL A 360 -48.98 -88.15 -25.40
CA VAL A 360 -48.58 -87.99 -23.99
C VAL A 360 -49.45 -88.86 -23.08
N GLU A 361 -50.75 -88.98 -23.39
CA GLU A 361 -51.65 -89.92 -22.70
C GLU A 361 -51.23 -91.39 -22.90
N ALA A 362 -50.64 -91.73 -24.05
CA ALA A 362 -50.09 -93.07 -24.29
C ALA A 362 -48.88 -93.37 -23.41
N TYR A 363 -48.00 -92.39 -23.19
CA TYR A 363 -46.87 -92.52 -22.26
C TYR A 363 -47.29 -92.57 -20.78
N GLN A 364 -48.41 -91.93 -20.40
CA GLN A 364 -48.96 -91.94 -19.03
C GLN A 364 -49.65 -93.26 -18.64
N ARG A 365 -50.02 -94.12 -19.59
CA ARG A 365 -50.66 -95.42 -19.33
C ARG A 365 -49.68 -96.53 -18.94
N HIS A 366 -48.38 -96.26 -18.89
CA HIS A 366 -47.36 -97.23 -18.49
C HIS A 366 -47.02 -97.09 -16.99
N PRO A 367 -47.03 -98.17 -16.20
CA PRO A 367 -46.67 -98.13 -14.79
C PRO A 367 -45.17 -97.87 -14.66
N ALA A 368 -44.85 -96.61 -14.39
CA ALA A 368 -43.52 -95.99 -14.31
C ALA A 368 -42.74 -95.98 -15.64
N PRO A 369 -42.39 -94.76 -16.07
CA PRO A 369 -41.08 -94.29 -15.68
C PRO A 369 -41.28 -93.12 -14.71
N LYS A 370 -40.54 -93.13 -13.60
CA LYS A 370 -40.18 -91.88 -12.93
C LYS A 370 -39.29 -91.12 -13.91
N LEU A 371 -39.89 -90.56 -14.95
CA LEU A 371 -39.17 -89.72 -15.89
C LEU A 371 -38.65 -88.55 -15.06
N PRO A 372 -37.35 -88.25 -15.11
CA PRO A 372 -36.80 -87.10 -14.41
C PRO A 372 -37.34 -85.79 -15.02
N GLU A 373 -37.83 -85.83 -16.26
CA GLU A 373 -38.22 -84.61 -17.00
C GLU A 373 -39.32 -83.78 -16.31
N PRO A 374 -40.44 -84.32 -15.80
CA PRO A 374 -41.45 -83.50 -15.10
C PRO A 374 -40.93 -82.92 -13.78
N SER A 375 -40.08 -83.65 -13.04
CA SER A 375 -39.42 -83.14 -11.84
C SER A 375 -38.41 -82.05 -12.18
N ASP A 376 -37.63 -82.23 -13.26
CA ASP A 376 -36.64 -81.27 -13.74
C ASP A 376 -37.31 -79.99 -14.27
N ILE A 377 -38.47 -80.11 -14.93
CA ILE A 377 -39.30 -78.98 -15.36
C ILE A 377 -39.85 -78.24 -14.13
N THR A 378 -40.36 -78.96 -13.12
CA THR A 378 -40.88 -78.34 -11.90
C THR A 378 -39.77 -77.62 -11.12
N GLN A 379 -38.58 -78.23 -11.04
CA GLN A 379 -37.39 -77.64 -10.45
C GLN A 379 -36.93 -76.41 -11.26
N GLY A 380 -36.88 -76.51 -12.60
CA GLY A 380 -36.53 -75.41 -13.49
C GLY A 380 -37.51 -74.23 -13.38
N MET A 381 -38.82 -74.50 -13.26
CA MET A 381 -39.82 -73.45 -13.00
C MET A 381 -39.64 -72.80 -11.63
N ALA A 382 -39.30 -73.57 -10.59
CA ALA A 382 -39.03 -73.02 -9.26
C ALA A 382 -37.80 -72.10 -9.26
N VAL A 383 -36.73 -72.51 -9.95
CA VAL A 383 -35.51 -71.70 -10.14
C VAL A 383 -35.82 -70.42 -10.93
N LEU A 384 -36.59 -70.51 -12.02
CA LEU A 384 -37.00 -69.35 -12.81
C LEU A 384 -37.85 -68.36 -11.99
N ARG A 385 -38.81 -68.84 -11.19
CA ARG A 385 -39.60 -67.99 -10.29
C ARG A 385 -38.70 -67.28 -9.28
N HIS A 386 -37.75 -67.99 -8.69
CA HIS A 386 -36.81 -67.39 -7.77
C HIS A 386 -35.95 -66.29 -8.43
N HIS A 387 -35.48 -66.52 -9.67
CA HIS A 387 -34.76 -65.51 -10.43
C HIS A 387 -35.64 -64.30 -10.78
N LEU A 388 -36.90 -64.50 -11.17
CA LEU A 388 -37.84 -63.40 -11.42
C LEU A 388 -38.07 -62.56 -10.16
N ASP A 389 -38.31 -63.21 -9.02
CA ASP A 389 -38.48 -62.52 -7.74
C ASP A 389 -37.20 -61.75 -7.33
N SER A 390 -36.02 -62.31 -7.61
CA SER A 390 -34.72 -61.63 -7.38
C SER A 390 -34.57 -60.41 -8.29
N SER A 391 -34.82 -60.56 -9.60
CA SER A 391 -34.73 -59.47 -10.57
C SER A 391 -35.76 -58.38 -10.30
N GLU A 392 -36.96 -58.70 -9.81
CA GLU A 392 -37.94 -57.71 -9.42
C GLU A 392 -37.47 -56.88 -8.22
N LYS A 393 -36.84 -57.51 -7.23
CA LYS A 393 -36.20 -56.82 -6.10
C LYS A 393 -35.06 -55.92 -6.55
N GLU A 394 -34.14 -56.43 -7.38
CA GLU A 394 -33.04 -55.65 -7.95
C GLU A 394 -33.55 -54.45 -8.77
N LEU A 395 -34.62 -54.62 -9.55
CA LEU A 395 -35.26 -53.53 -10.29
C LEU A 395 -35.90 -52.49 -9.35
N ALA A 396 -36.51 -52.92 -8.25
CA ALA A 396 -37.05 -52.02 -7.24
C ALA A 396 -35.92 -51.21 -6.56
N GLU A 397 -34.81 -51.86 -6.20
CA GLU A 397 -33.62 -51.21 -5.66
C GLU A 397 -33.02 -50.21 -6.65
N LEU A 398 -32.85 -50.59 -7.91
CA LEU A 398 -32.34 -49.72 -8.97
C LEU A 398 -33.24 -48.50 -9.18
N ARG A 399 -34.57 -48.67 -9.14
CA ARG A 399 -35.53 -47.56 -9.23
C ARG A 399 -35.38 -46.61 -8.03
N GLY A 400 -35.19 -47.14 -6.82
CA GLY A 400 -34.92 -46.36 -5.63
C GLY A 400 -33.64 -45.53 -5.75
N VAL A 401 -32.54 -46.17 -6.13
CA VAL A 401 -31.24 -45.50 -6.38
C VAL A 401 -31.36 -44.43 -7.47
N ARG A 402 -32.12 -44.70 -8.53
CA ARG A 402 -32.35 -43.73 -9.61
C ARG A 402 -33.06 -42.47 -9.10
N LEU A 403 -34.07 -42.62 -8.26
CA LEU A 403 -34.79 -41.50 -7.65
C LEU A 403 -33.85 -40.67 -6.77
N GLN A 404 -33.09 -41.33 -5.88
CA GLN A 404 -32.10 -40.67 -5.02
C GLN A 404 -31.08 -39.86 -5.85
N LEU A 405 -30.54 -40.45 -6.93
CA LEU A 405 -29.57 -39.77 -7.79
C LEU A 405 -30.16 -38.55 -8.51
N VAL A 406 -31.47 -38.57 -8.81
CA VAL A 406 -32.17 -37.41 -9.39
C VAL A 406 -32.32 -36.31 -8.35
N GLU A 407 -32.68 -36.63 -7.11
CA GLU A 407 -32.77 -35.67 -6.01
C GLU A 407 -31.40 -35.05 -5.70
N ASP A 408 -30.36 -35.88 -5.57
CA ASP A 408 -28.99 -35.42 -5.34
C ASP A 408 -28.52 -34.46 -6.45
N LEU A 409 -28.86 -34.75 -7.70
CA LEU A 409 -28.54 -33.88 -8.83
C LEU A 409 -29.24 -32.52 -8.72
N HIS A 410 -30.50 -32.49 -8.28
CA HIS A 410 -31.23 -31.25 -8.04
C HIS A 410 -30.60 -30.44 -6.90
N GLY A 411 -30.25 -31.11 -5.79
CA GLY A 411 -29.51 -30.52 -4.67
C GLY A 411 -28.19 -29.89 -5.12
N LYS A 412 -27.40 -30.63 -5.91
CA LYS A 412 -26.14 -30.15 -6.50
C LYS A 412 -26.33 -28.94 -7.42
N LYS A 413 -27.36 -28.96 -8.28
CA LYS A 413 -27.70 -27.80 -9.14
C LYS A 413 -28.01 -26.55 -8.34
N ALA A 414 -28.82 -26.69 -7.29
CA ALA A 414 -29.16 -25.58 -6.40
C ALA A 414 -27.92 -25.08 -5.64
N ALA A 415 -27.07 -25.97 -5.14
CA ALA A 415 -25.79 -25.62 -4.53
C ALA A 415 -24.87 -24.80 -5.46
N ALA A 416 -24.69 -25.25 -6.71
CA ALA A 416 -23.87 -24.53 -7.68
C ALA A 416 -24.42 -23.12 -8.02
N ARG A 417 -25.75 -22.92 -7.96
CA ARG A 417 -26.37 -21.58 -8.10
C ARG A 417 -26.02 -20.69 -6.91
N VAL A 418 -26.06 -21.22 -5.69
CA VAL A 418 -25.63 -20.51 -4.47
C VAL A 418 -24.17 -20.10 -4.59
N ASP A 419 -23.26 -21.03 -4.90
CA ASP A 419 -21.83 -20.75 -5.06
C ASP A 419 -21.56 -19.72 -6.17
N SER A 420 -22.25 -19.82 -7.30
CA SER A 420 -22.16 -18.84 -8.39
C SER A 420 -22.61 -17.44 -7.94
N SER A 421 -23.66 -17.36 -7.12
CA SER A 421 -24.15 -16.09 -6.57
C SER A 421 -23.12 -15.46 -5.62
N ILE A 422 -22.44 -16.28 -4.81
CA ILE A 422 -21.40 -15.85 -3.88
C ILE A 422 -20.18 -15.33 -4.64
N ILE A 423 -19.71 -16.03 -5.68
CA ILE A 423 -18.59 -15.53 -6.51
C ILE A 423 -18.95 -14.17 -7.13
N ARG A 424 -20.17 -14.00 -7.64
CA ARG A 424 -20.64 -12.72 -8.20
C ARG A 424 -20.70 -11.62 -7.15
N LEU A 425 -21.13 -11.93 -5.93
CA LEU A 425 -21.14 -11.00 -4.80
C LEU A 425 -19.72 -10.58 -4.43
N ARG A 426 -18.81 -11.55 -4.31
CA ARG A 426 -17.41 -11.36 -3.95
C ARG A 426 -16.68 -10.47 -4.95
N ARG A 427 -16.86 -10.70 -6.25
CA ARG A 427 -16.32 -9.84 -7.33
C ARG A 427 -16.86 -8.40 -7.26
N ARG A 428 -18.10 -8.21 -6.83
CA ARG A 428 -18.70 -6.86 -6.69
C ARG A 428 -18.14 -6.11 -5.47
N LEU A 429 -17.98 -6.79 -4.34
CA LEU A 429 -17.59 -6.17 -3.08
C LEU A 429 -16.07 -6.04 -2.90
N VAL A 430 -15.32 -6.99 -3.43
CA VAL A 430 -13.85 -7.02 -3.38
C VAL A 430 -13.34 -6.58 -4.74
N GLN A 431 -13.43 -5.27 -4.99
CA GLN A 431 -12.77 -4.69 -6.15
C GLN A 431 -11.26 -4.65 -5.89
N PRO A 432 -10.43 -4.93 -6.90
CA PRO A 432 -8.99 -4.76 -6.76
C PRO A 432 -8.71 -3.30 -6.40
N MET A 433 -8.09 -3.08 -5.24
CA MET A 433 -7.51 -1.78 -4.94
C MET A 433 -6.59 -1.43 -6.10
N PRO A 434 -6.77 -0.28 -6.78
CA PRO A 434 -5.84 0.14 -7.80
C PRO A 434 -4.46 0.15 -7.16
N LEU A 435 -3.52 -0.57 -7.76
CA LEU A 435 -2.12 -0.53 -7.35
C LEU A 435 -1.63 0.90 -7.59
N TYR A 436 -1.80 1.77 -6.61
CA TYR A 436 -1.04 3.01 -6.52
C TYR A 436 0.34 2.67 -5.96
N VAL A 437 0.99 1.67 -6.55
CA VAL A 437 2.41 1.37 -6.37
C VAL A 437 3.11 1.96 -7.59
N GLN A 438 3.06 3.27 -7.69
CA GLN A 438 4.00 4.07 -8.48
C GLN A 438 4.48 5.20 -7.58
N ILE A 439 5.14 4.86 -6.48
CA ILE A 439 6.02 5.81 -5.80
C ILE A 439 7.26 5.05 -5.34
N ALA A 440 8.39 5.37 -5.98
CA ALA A 440 9.77 5.15 -5.56
C ALA A 440 10.41 3.76 -5.78
N THR A 441 10.45 3.28 -7.02
CA THR A 441 11.71 2.76 -7.58
C THR A 441 12.24 3.78 -8.56
N GLY A 442 12.89 4.83 -8.04
CA GLY A 442 13.71 5.71 -8.85
C GLY A 442 14.97 4.97 -9.27
N GLN A 443 14.87 4.16 -10.31
CA GLN A 443 16.01 3.82 -11.16
C GLN A 443 15.80 4.59 -12.47
N HIS A 444 16.33 5.80 -12.52
CA HIS A 444 16.68 6.43 -13.78
C HIS A 444 18.13 6.05 -14.09
N THR A 445 18.28 5.28 -15.16
CA THR A 445 19.51 5.18 -15.96
C THR A 445 19.95 6.54 -16.44
#